data_AF-A0A382MIK9-F1
#
_entry.id   AF-A0A382MIK9-F1
#
_cell.length_a   1.000
_cell.length_b   1.000
_cell.length_c   1.000
_cell.angle_alpha   90.00
_cell.angle_beta   90.00
_cell.angle_gamma   90.00
#
_symmetry.space_group_name_H-M   'P 1'
#
loop_
_entity.id
_entity.type
_entity.pdbx_description
1 polymer ?
#
loop_
_entity_poly.entity_id
_entity_poly.type
_entity_poly.pdbx_seq_one_letter_code
_entity_poly.pdbx_strand_id
1 'polypeptide(L)'
;MLTFLEYVNVRKHNKEWQFMADGYLPLSPSILKEFEVDVKNVYHVTTIKGLQKLVKLQGKRVDVAGFTRGSKGISKGLLNDGEILTTLDGKSSVEFENDVNTRTDRNGIRWLSPNGNVSKRLNARIFQFGQKIFPKIIKHFDIPSKGLGSMLKYDVGNWIHDKDGKTKKKFIKFYHQEAKKIINSKLIKAMQIDISYEPSSVMNFNHNEILIHDFKIKNSKLIRSSDPDKAEKMWKNAEASGMTKFDVIDQADVEKL
;
A
#
# COMPACT_ATOMS: atom_id res chain seq x y z
N MET A 1 26.77 -11.54 -4.26
CA MET A 1 26.71 -10.11 -4.63
C MET A 1 25.59 -9.97 -5.64
N LEU A 2 24.55 -9.17 -5.36
CA LEU A 2 23.43 -8.98 -6.28
C LEU A 2 23.90 -8.15 -7.48
N THR A 3 23.53 -8.56 -8.70
CA THR A 3 23.81 -7.81 -9.93
C THR A 3 23.05 -6.48 -9.94
N PHE A 4 23.54 -5.50 -10.69
CA PHE A 4 22.87 -4.20 -10.86
C PHE A 4 21.42 -4.35 -11.35
N LEU A 5 21.15 -5.35 -12.21
CA LEU A 5 19.80 -5.66 -12.68
C LEU A 5 18.88 -6.23 -11.58
N GLU A 6 19.45 -6.91 -10.58
CA GLU A 6 18.73 -7.42 -9.41
C GLU A 6 18.42 -6.30 -8.41
N TYR A 7 19.29 -5.29 -8.30
CA TYR A 7 19.08 -4.11 -7.45
C TYR A 7 17.96 -3.18 -7.99
N VAL A 8 17.86 -3.04 -9.32
CA VAL A 8 16.89 -2.12 -9.96
C VAL A 8 15.46 -2.70 -10.06
N ASN A 9 15.28 -4.01 -9.88
CA ASN A 9 14.00 -4.71 -10.00
C ASN A 9 13.29 -4.92 -8.64
N VAL A 10 12.93 -3.82 -7.96
CA VAL A 10 12.16 -3.82 -6.69
C VAL A 10 10.90 -4.73 -6.74
N ARG A 11 10.32 -4.95 -7.92
CA ARG A 11 9.17 -5.83 -8.17
C ARG A 11 9.42 -7.33 -7.93
N LYS A 12 10.67 -7.81 -7.83
CA LYS A 12 10.95 -9.23 -7.53
C LYS A 12 10.97 -9.56 -6.03
N HIS A 13 11.05 -8.56 -5.15
CA HIS A 13 11.28 -8.79 -3.71
C HIS A 13 10.00 -8.97 -2.88
N ASN A 14 8.86 -8.51 -3.37
CA ASN A 14 7.57 -8.57 -2.67
C ASN A 14 6.66 -9.61 -3.32
N LYS A 15 7.01 -10.90 -3.25
CA LYS A 15 6.17 -11.97 -3.81
C LYS A 15 4.91 -12.10 -2.96
N GLU A 16 3.74 -12.18 -3.59
CA GLU A 16 2.43 -12.24 -2.92
C GLU A 16 2.34 -13.38 -1.90
N TRP A 17 2.96 -14.54 -2.20
CA TRP A 17 2.95 -15.68 -1.29
C TRP A 17 3.81 -15.45 -0.03
N GLN A 18 4.79 -14.54 -0.05
CA GLN A 18 5.60 -14.21 1.13
C GLN A 18 4.74 -13.45 2.15
N PHE A 19 4.01 -12.42 1.71
CA PHE A 19 3.06 -11.70 2.58
C PHE A 19 2.06 -12.64 3.25
N MET A 20 1.53 -13.58 2.46
CA MET A 20 0.62 -14.61 2.96
C MET A 20 1.27 -15.54 3.98
N ALA A 21 2.49 -16.01 3.72
CA ALA A 21 3.25 -16.85 4.63
C ALA A 21 3.63 -16.12 5.93
N ASP A 22 3.78 -14.80 5.87
CA ASP A 22 4.06 -13.93 7.01
C ASP A 22 2.77 -13.43 7.70
N GLY A 23 1.59 -13.82 7.21
CA GLY A 23 0.31 -13.54 7.87
C GLY A 23 -0.22 -12.13 7.65
N TYR A 24 0.22 -11.44 6.60
CA TYR A 24 -0.26 -10.10 6.26
C TYR A 24 -1.72 -10.11 5.85
N LEU A 25 -2.45 -9.04 6.18
CA LEU A 25 -3.85 -8.87 5.77
C LEU A 25 -3.91 -8.25 4.36
N PRO A 26 -4.52 -8.91 3.36
CA PRO A 26 -4.68 -8.34 2.03
C PRO A 26 -5.77 -7.27 2.02
N LEU A 27 -5.42 -6.08 1.56
CA LEU A 27 -6.36 -5.02 1.18
C LEU A 27 -6.73 -5.17 -0.29
N SER A 28 -6.97 -6.40 -0.74
CA SER A 28 -7.28 -6.67 -2.14
C SER A 28 -8.67 -6.13 -2.49
N PRO A 29 -8.85 -5.45 -3.63
CA PRO A 29 -10.17 -5.01 -4.05
C PRO A 29 -11.16 -6.18 -4.10
N SER A 30 -10.76 -7.37 -4.58
CA SER A 30 -11.68 -8.52 -4.68
C SER A 30 -12.28 -8.97 -3.35
N ILE A 31 -11.61 -8.67 -2.24
CA ILE A 31 -12.09 -8.91 -0.87
C ILE A 31 -12.93 -7.72 -0.41
N LEU A 32 -12.47 -6.50 -0.63
CA LEU A 32 -13.08 -5.30 -0.05
C LEU A 32 -14.22 -4.69 -0.88
N LYS A 33 -14.65 -5.35 -1.96
CA LYS A 33 -15.66 -4.82 -2.92
C LYS A 33 -16.95 -4.35 -2.27
N GLU A 34 -17.42 -5.04 -1.24
CA GLU A 34 -18.67 -4.70 -0.55
C GLU A 34 -18.57 -3.46 0.34
N PHE A 35 -17.36 -2.93 0.54
CA PHE A 35 -17.09 -1.71 1.33
C PHE A 35 -16.76 -0.51 0.45
N GLU A 36 -16.91 -0.62 -0.87
CA GLU A 36 -16.65 0.49 -1.79
C GLU A 36 -17.59 1.67 -1.53
N VAL A 37 -16.98 2.86 -1.40
CA VAL A 37 -17.66 4.15 -1.35
C VAL A 37 -17.05 5.09 -2.38
N ASP A 38 -17.87 5.98 -2.93
CA ASP A 38 -17.38 7.04 -3.81
C ASP A 38 -16.63 8.09 -2.99
N VAL A 39 -15.46 8.47 -3.48
CA VAL A 39 -14.57 9.46 -2.84
C VAL A 39 -14.14 10.50 -3.86
N LYS A 40 -13.97 11.74 -3.39
CA LYS A 40 -13.61 12.89 -4.22
C LYS A 40 -12.43 13.62 -3.63
N ASN A 41 -11.72 14.35 -4.48
CA ASN A 41 -10.58 15.18 -4.08
C ASN A 41 -9.49 14.39 -3.34
N VAL A 42 -9.23 13.16 -3.77
CA VAL A 42 -8.13 12.37 -3.24
C VAL A 42 -6.84 12.79 -3.93
N TYR A 43 -5.86 13.21 -3.15
CA TYR A 43 -4.56 13.62 -3.64
C TYR A 43 -3.60 12.44 -3.70
N HIS A 44 -2.81 12.37 -4.77
CA HIS A 44 -1.71 11.42 -4.91
C HIS A 44 -0.46 12.15 -5.41
N VAL A 45 0.66 11.92 -4.72
CA VAL A 45 1.97 12.44 -5.10
C VAL A 45 2.70 11.40 -5.93
N THR A 46 3.25 11.81 -7.06
CA THR A 46 3.98 10.91 -7.96
C THR A 46 5.03 11.64 -8.78
N THR A 47 5.80 10.89 -9.58
CA THR A 47 6.74 11.45 -10.57
C THR A 47 6.03 11.70 -11.90
N ILE A 48 6.66 12.40 -12.84
CA ILE A 48 6.11 12.53 -14.20
C ILE A 48 5.88 11.16 -14.87
N LYS A 49 6.82 10.21 -14.71
CA LYS A 49 6.65 8.83 -15.18
C LYS A 49 5.52 8.10 -14.44
N GLY A 50 5.32 8.43 -13.16
CA GLY A 50 4.22 7.94 -12.35
C GLY A 50 2.86 8.41 -12.85
N LEU A 51 2.73 9.69 -13.21
CA LEU A 51 1.52 10.24 -13.83
C LEU A 51 1.16 9.50 -15.13
N GLN A 52 2.13 9.22 -16.00
CA GLN A 52 1.89 8.43 -17.22
C GLN A 52 1.36 7.01 -16.93
N LYS A 53 1.83 6.38 -15.83
CA LYS A 53 1.29 5.09 -15.38
C LYS A 53 -0.13 5.27 -14.83
N LEU A 54 -0.36 6.32 -14.06
CA LEU A 54 -1.66 6.63 -13.45
C LEU A 54 -2.75 6.83 -14.51
N VAL A 55 -2.43 7.54 -15.61
CA VAL A 55 -3.32 7.70 -16.77
C VAL A 55 -3.77 6.34 -17.33
N LYS A 56 -2.87 5.36 -17.39
CA LYS A 56 -3.17 3.98 -17.87
C LYS A 56 -3.95 3.14 -16.85
N LEU A 57 -4.05 3.59 -15.60
CA LEU A 57 -4.78 2.92 -14.51
C LEU A 57 -6.18 3.49 -14.30
N GLN A 58 -6.53 4.63 -14.90
CA GLN A 58 -7.88 5.21 -14.79
C GLN A 58 -8.96 4.20 -15.21
N GLY A 59 -10.04 4.13 -14.41
CA GLY A 59 -11.13 3.17 -14.61
C GLY A 59 -10.77 1.70 -14.36
N LYS A 60 -9.56 1.41 -13.88
CA LYS A 60 -9.17 0.06 -13.47
C LYS A 60 -9.31 -0.09 -11.97
N ARG A 61 -9.63 -1.31 -11.56
CA ARG A 61 -9.72 -1.70 -10.15
C ARG A 61 -8.35 -2.07 -9.59
N VAL A 62 -7.46 -1.09 -9.54
CA VAL A 62 -6.11 -1.18 -8.99
C VAL A 62 -5.93 -0.05 -7.99
N ASP A 63 -5.56 -0.39 -6.76
CA ASP A 63 -5.42 0.59 -5.69
C ASP A 63 -4.17 1.45 -5.86
N VAL A 64 -4.35 2.75 -5.62
CA VAL A 64 -3.30 3.75 -5.52
C VAL A 64 -3.40 4.40 -4.14
N ALA A 65 -2.28 4.59 -3.44
CA ALA A 65 -2.24 5.38 -2.21
C ALA A 65 -2.62 6.81 -2.56
N GLY A 66 -3.62 7.36 -1.90
CA GLY A 66 -3.79 8.79 -1.82
C GLY A 66 -3.94 9.25 -0.38
N PHE A 67 -4.22 10.53 -0.24
CA PHE A 67 -4.57 11.20 1.00
C PHE A 67 -5.62 12.27 0.70
N THR A 68 -6.44 12.63 1.68
CA THR A 68 -7.34 13.80 1.59
C THR A 68 -6.87 14.94 2.49
N ARG A 69 -5.92 14.66 3.40
CA ARG A 69 -5.29 15.62 4.31
C ARG A 69 -3.77 15.56 4.17
N GLY A 70 -3.17 16.70 3.86
CA GLY A 70 -1.73 16.96 3.84
C GLY A 70 -1.09 16.79 5.21
N SER A 71 0.25 16.73 5.23
CA SER A 71 1.02 16.70 6.48
C SER A 71 2.49 17.06 6.25
N LYS A 72 3.21 17.35 7.34
CA LYS A 72 4.68 17.50 7.30
C LYS A 72 5.38 16.24 6.81
N GLY A 73 4.79 15.07 7.02
CA GLY A 73 5.33 13.79 6.54
C GLY A 73 5.31 13.68 5.02
N ILE A 74 4.28 14.21 4.36
CA ILE A 74 4.24 14.30 2.89
C ILE A 74 5.37 15.20 2.41
N SER A 75 5.46 16.41 2.99
CA SER A 75 6.46 17.40 2.61
C SER A 75 7.91 16.91 2.79
N LYS A 76 8.22 16.29 3.94
CA LYS A 76 9.59 15.83 4.24
C LYS A 76 9.94 14.46 3.67
N GLY A 77 8.94 13.66 3.32
CA GLY A 77 9.10 12.27 2.86
C GLY A 77 8.73 12.09 1.40
N LEU A 78 7.43 12.04 1.11
CA LEU A 78 6.88 11.72 -0.22
C LEU A 78 7.33 12.69 -1.32
N LEU A 79 7.58 13.96 -0.98
CA LEU A 79 8.05 14.98 -1.93
C LEU A 79 9.56 14.94 -2.19
N ASN A 80 10.32 14.01 -1.58
CA ASN A 80 11.74 13.87 -1.92
C ASN A 80 11.96 13.47 -3.39
N ASP A 81 11.06 12.64 -3.92
CA ASP A 81 11.08 12.19 -5.31
C ASP A 81 9.78 12.57 -6.08
N GLY A 82 8.80 13.16 -5.40
CA GLY A 82 7.52 13.57 -5.98
C GLY A 82 7.62 14.88 -6.76
N GLU A 83 7.09 14.88 -7.98
CA GLU A 83 7.14 16.04 -8.89
C GLU A 83 5.73 16.52 -9.28
N ILE A 84 4.73 15.65 -9.10
CA ILE A 84 3.36 15.85 -9.54
C ILE A 84 2.42 15.57 -8.38
N LEU A 85 1.51 16.52 -8.12
CA LEU A 85 0.32 16.31 -7.32
C LEU A 85 -0.85 16.04 -8.26
N THR A 86 -1.51 14.90 -8.12
CA THR A 86 -2.72 14.57 -8.89
C THR A 86 -3.94 14.57 -7.98
N THR A 87 -5.04 15.17 -8.42
CA THR A 87 -6.35 15.09 -7.74
C THR A 87 -7.19 14.04 -8.44
N LEU A 88 -7.74 13.10 -7.67
CA LEU A 88 -8.43 11.92 -8.14
C LEU A 88 -9.85 11.86 -7.55
N ASP A 89 -10.82 11.53 -8.39
CA ASP A 89 -12.17 11.13 -7.97
C ASP A 89 -12.37 9.66 -8.36
N GLY A 90 -12.93 8.84 -7.48
CA GLY A 90 -13.06 7.41 -7.73
C GLY A 90 -13.74 6.68 -6.58
N LYS A 91 -13.34 5.44 -6.37
CA LYS A 91 -13.85 4.61 -5.27
C LYS A 91 -12.73 4.28 -4.30
N SER A 92 -13.09 4.16 -3.04
CA SER A 92 -12.22 3.60 -2.01
C SER A 92 -12.95 2.46 -1.30
N SER A 93 -12.23 1.41 -0.96
CA SER A 93 -12.76 0.36 -0.07
C SER A 93 -12.23 0.46 1.36
N VAL A 94 -11.22 1.31 1.58
CA VAL A 94 -10.64 1.51 2.90
C VAL A 94 -9.95 2.87 2.99
N GLU A 95 -10.23 3.56 4.09
CA GLU A 95 -9.58 4.79 4.47
C GLU A 95 -9.11 4.65 5.93
N PHE A 96 -7.89 5.10 6.17
CA PHE A 96 -7.24 5.09 7.46
C PHE A 96 -6.93 6.52 7.89
N GLU A 97 -7.22 6.84 9.16
CA GLU A 97 -7.00 8.17 9.75
C GLU A 97 -5.55 8.65 9.72
N ASN A 98 -4.61 7.71 9.55
CA ASN A 98 -3.17 7.90 9.50
C ASN A 98 -2.57 7.00 8.40
N ASP A 99 -1.35 7.30 7.97
CA ASP A 99 -0.55 6.46 7.08
C ASP A 99 -0.29 5.11 7.76
N VAL A 100 -0.75 4.02 7.12
CA VAL A 100 -0.60 2.66 7.65
C VAL A 100 0.51 1.88 6.99
N ASN A 101 1.33 2.55 6.17
CA ASN A 101 2.51 1.99 5.52
C ASN A 101 2.17 0.65 4.83
N THR A 102 1.12 0.68 4.01
CA THR A 102 0.73 -0.51 3.24
C THR A 102 1.89 -0.97 2.35
N ARG A 103 2.11 -2.29 2.29
CA ARG A 103 3.11 -2.88 1.40
C ARG A 103 2.46 -3.36 0.11
N THR A 104 3.05 -3.00 -1.02
CA THR A 104 2.55 -3.42 -2.34
C THR A 104 3.31 -4.68 -2.80
N ASP A 105 2.57 -5.72 -3.19
CA ASP A 105 3.15 -6.91 -3.80
C ASP A 105 3.46 -6.73 -5.29
N ARG A 106 4.10 -7.72 -5.91
CA ARG A 106 4.46 -7.68 -7.33
C ARG A 106 3.28 -7.53 -8.30
N ASN A 107 2.05 -7.81 -7.85
CA ASN A 107 0.82 -7.69 -8.62
C ASN A 107 0.07 -6.38 -8.34
N GLY A 108 0.58 -5.54 -7.44
CA GLY A 108 -0.05 -4.28 -7.07
C GLY A 108 -1.09 -4.39 -5.94
N ILE A 109 -1.26 -5.56 -5.31
CA ILE A 109 -2.14 -5.68 -4.14
C ILE A 109 -1.43 -5.11 -2.93
N ARG A 110 -2.17 -4.37 -2.10
CA ARG A 110 -1.68 -3.79 -0.86
C ARG A 110 -1.95 -4.70 0.33
N TRP A 111 -1.03 -4.69 1.28
CA TRP A 111 -1.01 -5.59 2.42
C TRP A 111 -0.67 -4.83 3.71
N LEU A 112 -1.39 -5.15 4.78
CA LEU A 112 -1.07 -4.67 6.13
C LEU A 112 -0.19 -5.68 6.86
N SER A 113 0.86 -5.18 7.52
CA SER A 113 1.84 -6.00 8.23
C SER A 113 1.43 -6.24 9.68
N PRO A 114 1.57 -7.48 10.21
CA PRO A 114 1.46 -7.72 11.65
C PRO A 114 2.64 -7.12 12.44
N ASN A 115 3.70 -6.67 11.77
CA ASN A 115 4.94 -6.16 12.36
C ASN A 115 5.29 -4.75 11.83
N GLY A 116 4.28 -3.93 11.54
CA GLY A 116 4.49 -2.55 11.09
C GLY A 116 4.97 -1.62 12.22
N ASN A 117 5.34 -0.39 11.88
CA ASN A 117 5.72 0.62 12.88
C ASN A 117 4.63 1.68 13.14
N VAL A 118 3.40 1.43 12.66
CA VAL A 118 2.32 2.43 12.66
C VAL A 118 1.51 2.39 13.94
N SER A 119 0.94 1.23 14.29
CA SER A 119 0.12 1.05 15.49
C SER A 119 0.30 -0.35 16.03
N LYS A 120 0.65 -0.45 17.33
CA LYS A 120 0.75 -1.74 18.03
C LYS A 120 -0.58 -2.48 18.06
N ARG A 121 -1.70 -1.75 18.16
CA ARG A 121 -3.06 -2.33 18.17
C ARG A 121 -3.41 -2.89 16.80
N LEU A 122 -3.14 -2.14 15.74
CA LEU A 122 -3.35 -2.58 14.37
C LEU A 122 -2.53 -3.85 14.07
N ASN A 123 -1.23 -3.83 14.41
CA ASN A 123 -0.34 -4.98 14.29
C ASN A 123 -0.88 -6.22 14.99
N ALA A 124 -1.31 -6.08 16.26
CA ALA A 124 -1.87 -7.18 17.03
C ALA A 124 -3.15 -7.74 16.38
N ARG A 125 -3.99 -6.87 15.79
CA ARG A 125 -5.19 -7.30 15.05
C ARG A 125 -4.84 -8.07 13.79
N ILE A 126 -3.84 -7.63 13.03
CA ILE A 126 -3.37 -8.33 11.83
C ILE A 126 -2.73 -9.66 12.20
N PHE A 127 -1.97 -9.71 13.30
CA PHE A 127 -1.44 -10.95 13.84
C PHE A 127 -2.56 -11.94 14.20
N GLN A 128 -3.62 -11.48 14.88
CA GLN A 128 -4.80 -12.30 15.18
C GLN A 128 -5.53 -12.79 13.92
N PHE A 129 -5.55 -11.99 12.84
CA PHE A 129 -6.04 -12.43 11.54
C PHE A 129 -5.18 -13.58 10.98
N GLY A 130 -3.85 -13.45 11.00
CA GLY A 130 -2.92 -14.52 10.61
C GLY A 130 -3.12 -15.82 11.41
N GLN A 131 -3.30 -15.71 12.73
CA GLN A 131 -3.58 -16.84 13.62
C GLN A 131 -4.88 -17.60 13.27
N LYS A 132 -5.85 -16.94 12.62
CA LYS A 132 -7.08 -17.59 12.13
C LYS A 132 -6.91 -18.30 10.79
N ILE A 133 -5.95 -17.85 9.98
CA ILE A 133 -5.70 -18.39 8.63
C ILE A 133 -4.70 -19.54 8.67
N PHE A 134 -3.59 -19.41 9.40
CA PHE A 134 -2.51 -20.40 9.36
C PHE A 134 -2.94 -21.82 9.68
N PRO A 135 -3.76 -22.11 10.72
CA PRO A 135 -4.22 -23.47 10.98
C PRO A 135 -4.96 -24.09 9.80
N LYS A 136 -5.71 -23.28 9.04
CA LYS A 136 -6.45 -23.73 7.85
C LYS A 136 -5.51 -24.04 6.70
N ILE A 137 -4.49 -23.21 6.49
CA ILE A 137 -3.45 -23.42 5.47
C ILE A 137 -2.66 -24.69 5.78
N ILE A 138 -2.18 -24.82 7.01
CA ILE A 138 -1.41 -25.97 7.48
C ILE A 138 -2.19 -27.26 7.24
N LYS A 139 -3.48 -27.29 7.63
CA LYS A 139 -4.36 -28.45 7.41
C LYS A 139 -4.64 -28.70 5.93
N HIS A 140 -4.91 -27.68 5.12
CA HIS A 140 -5.29 -27.84 3.71
C HIS A 140 -4.13 -28.34 2.84
N PHE A 141 -2.91 -27.91 3.14
CA PHE A 141 -1.71 -28.27 2.38
C PHE A 141 -0.85 -29.35 3.02
N ASP A 142 -1.31 -29.90 4.14
CA ASP A 142 -0.59 -30.90 4.94
C ASP A 142 0.86 -30.47 5.23
N ILE A 143 1.01 -29.25 5.77
CA ILE A 143 2.33 -28.67 6.02
C ILE A 143 2.97 -29.39 7.21
N PRO A 144 4.14 -30.04 7.03
CA PRO A 144 4.78 -30.79 8.08
C PRO A 144 5.21 -29.87 9.23
N SER A 145 5.04 -30.37 10.46
CA SER A 145 5.60 -29.76 11.66
C SER A 145 7.12 -29.86 11.64
N LYS A 146 7.82 -28.86 12.21
CA LYS A 146 9.29 -28.86 12.35
C LYS A 146 9.84 -29.80 13.43
N GLY A 147 8.98 -30.54 14.13
CA GLY A 147 9.38 -31.46 15.21
C GLY A 147 9.63 -30.78 16.55
N LEU A 148 9.97 -31.57 17.59
CA LEU A 148 10.33 -31.04 18.91
C LEU A 148 11.65 -30.27 18.84
N GLY A 149 11.68 -29.06 19.41
CA GLY A 149 12.88 -28.21 19.52
C GLY A 149 12.89 -26.97 18.63
N SER A 150 11.95 -26.84 17.67
CA SER A 150 11.81 -25.59 16.90
C SER A 150 10.97 -24.56 17.65
N MET A 151 11.43 -23.29 17.67
CA MET A 151 10.70 -22.16 18.25
C MET A 151 9.34 -21.91 17.56
N LEU A 152 9.20 -22.30 16.29
CA LEU A 152 7.95 -22.26 15.53
C LEU A 152 7.56 -23.67 15.10
N LYS A 153 6.38 -24.14 15.54
CA LYS A 153 5.87 -25.49 15.24
C LYS A 153 5.73 -25.75 13.73
N TYR A 154 5.39 -24.73 12.95
CA TYR A 154 5.22 -24.80 11.50
C TYR A 154 5.97 -23.66 10.82
N ASP A 155 6.49 -23.92 9.62
CA ASP A 155 7.16 -22.91 8.80
C ASP A 155 6.54 -22.89 7.41
N VAL A 156 5.47 -22.10 7.29
CA VAL A 156 4.73 -21.93 6.05
C VAL A 156 5.62 -21.29 4.98
N GLY A 157 6.48 -20.35 5.37
CA GLY A 157 7.34 -19.56 4.46
C GLY A 157 8.35 -20.42 3.73
N ASN A 158 9.14 -21.21 4.44
CA ASN A 158 10.09 -22.14 3.80
C ASN A 158 9.35 -23.23 3.05
N TRP A 159 8.25 -23.76 3.59
CA TRP A 159 7.46 -24.78 2.90
C TRP A 159 6.98 -24.31 1.53
N ILE A 160 6.44 -23.08 1.41
CA ILE A 160 5.93 -22.56 0.14
C ILE A 160 7.05 -22.07 -0.78
N HIS A 161 8.18 -21.60 -0.24
CA HIS A 161 9.32 -21.09 -1.01
C HIS A 161 9.78 -22.10 -2.06
N ASP A 162 9.88 -23.38 -1.67
CA ASP A 162 10.45 -24.45 -2.50
C ASP A 162 9.43 -25.11 -3.44
N LYS A 163 8.15 -24.69 -3.40
CA LYS A 163 7.12 -25.27 -4.27
C LYS A 163 7.13 -24.71 -5.68
N ASP A 164 6.58 -25.50 -6.60
CA ASP A 164 6.38 -25.11 -7.99
C ASP A 164 5.33 -23.98 -8.15
N GLY A 165 5.26 -23.39 -9.34
CA GLY A 165 4.34 -22.30 -9.64
C GLY A 165 2.86 -22.70 -9.49
N LYS A 166 2.51 -23.95 -9.79
CA LYS A 166 1.15 -24.47 -9.67
C LYS A 166 0.70 -24.54 -8.21
N THR A 167 1.56 -25.03 -7.32
CA THR A 167 1.28 -25.09 -5.88
C THR A 167 1.23 -23.69 -5.28
N LYS A 168 2.15 -22.79 -5.66
CA LYS A 168 2.09 -21.37 -5.25
C LYS A 168 0.77 -20.71 -5.65
N LYS A 169 0.29 -20.94 -6.87
CA LYS A 169 -1.02 -20.42 -7.32
C LYS A 169 -2.19 -20.98 -6.49
N LYS A 170 -2.17 -22.27 -6.14
CA LYS A 170 -3.18 -22.88 -5.25
C LYS A 170 -3.15 -22.26 -3.85
N PHE A 171 -1.96 -22.08 -3.28
CA PHE A 171 -1.75 -21.41 -1.99
C PHE A 171 -2.33 -20.00 -1.97
N ILE A 172 -1.98 -19.18 -2.97
CA ILE A 172 -2.47 -17.81 -3.15
C ILE A 172 -4.00 -17.76 -3.21
N LYS A 173 -4.60 -18.66 -4.00
CA LYS A 173 -6.05 -18.76 -4.15
C LYS A 173 -6.71 -19.13 -2.83
N PHE A 174 -6.21 -20.15 -2.15
CA PHE A 174 -6.75 -20.62 -0.87
C PHE A 174 -6.66 -19.54 0.21
N TYR A 175 -5.52 -18.84 0.30
CA TYR A 175 -5.33 -17.74 1.24
C TYR A 175 -6.39 -16.66 1.06
N HIS A 176 -6.58 -16.16 -0.17
CA HIS A 176 -7.58 -15.12 -0.46
C HIS A 176 -9.01 -15.60 -0.16
N GLN A 177 -9.33 -16.87 -0.43
CA GLN A 177 -10.65 -17.43 -0.10
C GLN A 177 -10.91 -17.44 1.41
N GLU A 178 -9.92 -17.83 2.22
CA GLU A 178 -10.05 -17.80 3.68
C GLU A 178 -10.03 -16.37 4.24
N ALA A 179 -9.19 -15.49 3.68
CA ALA A 179 -9.16 -14.07 4.04
C ALA A 179 -10.52 -13.41 3.82
N LYS A 180 -11.17 -13.65 2.68
CA LYS A 180 -12.51 -13.11 2.37
C LYS A 180 -13.58 -13.53 3.39
N LYS A 181 -13.47 -14.70 4.01
CA LYS A 181 -14.41 -15.15 5.06
C LYS A 181 -14.21 -14.44 6.39
N ILE A 182 -13.01 -13.92 6.64
CA ILE A 182 -12.63 -13.30 7.92
C ILE A 182 -12.77 -11.78 7.85
N ILE A 183 -12.41 -11.18 6.72
CA ILE A 183 -12.49 -9.74 6.49
C ILE A 183 -13.95 -9.35 6.28
N ASN A 184 -14.49 -8.60 7.24
CA ASN A 184 -15.86 -8.11 7.25
C ASN A 184 -15.91 -6.66 7.77
N SER A 185 -17.08 -6.03 7.72
CA SER A 185 -17.27 -4.64 8.16
C SER A 185 -16.81 -4.41 9.61
N LYS A 186 -17.04 -5.38 10.51
CA LYS A 186 -16.61 -5.28 11.91
C LYS A 186 -15.09 -5.24 12.03
N LEU A 187 -14.37 -6.07 11.27
CA LEU A 187 -12.91 -6.05 11.26
C LEU A 187 -12.37 -4.72 10.70
N ILE A 188 -12.94 -4.23 9.60
CA ILE A 188 -12.52 -2.96 8.98
C ILE A 188 -12.71 -1.78 9.93
N LYS A 189 -13.89 -1.64 10.53
CA LYS A 189 -14.15 -0.60 11.53
C LYS A 189 -13.17 -0.68 12.71
N ALA A 190 -12.87 -1.89 13.16
CA ALA A 190 -11.93 -2.08 14.26
C ALA A 190 -10.48 -1.75 13.88
N MET A 191 -10.06 -1.98 12.63
CA MET A 191 -8.75 -1.52 12.14
C MET A 191 -8.67 0.00 12.13
N GLN A 192 -9.72 0.69 11.66
CA GLN A 192 -9.78 2.16 11.65
C GLN A 192 -9.65 2.73 13.07
N ILE A 193 -10.36 2.15 14.04
CA ILE A 193 -10.28 2.53 15.46
C ILE A 193 -8.87 2.30 16.02
N ASP A 194 -8.21 1.18 15.68
CA ASP A 194 -6.86 0.89 16.20
C ASP A 194 -5.80 1.90 15.74
N ILE A 195 -6.08 2.65 14.68
CA ILE A 195 -5.18 3.64 14.09
C ILE A 195 -5.42 5.04 14.68
N SER A 196 -6.59 5.31 15.25
CA SER A 196 -6.99 6.65 15.70
C SER A 196 -6.46 7.05 17.09
N TYR A 197 -5.67 6.19 17.77
CA TYR A 197 -5.23 6.41 19.16
C TYR A 197 -3.79 6.96 19.31
N GLU A 198 -3.12 7.34 18.22
CA GLU A 198 -1.75 7.86 18.29
C GLU A 198 -1.73 9.35 18.72
N PRO A 199 -0.73 9.78 19.54
CA PRO A 199 -0.70 11.12 20.13
C PRO A 199 -0.60 12.25 19.10
N SER A 200 -1.15 13.42 19.45
CA SER A 200 -1.28 14.61 18.59
C SER A 200 0.04 15.13 17.97
N SER A 201 1.18 14.89 18.60
CA SER A 201 2.51 15.23 18.07
C SER A 201 2.89 14.41 16.83
N VAL A 202 2.31 13.22 16.66
CA VAL A 202 2.46 12.37 15.46
C VAL A 202 1.50 12.83 14.36
N MET A 203 0.31 13.35 14.70
CA MET A 203 -0.69 13.78 13.72
C MET A 203 -0.21 14.91 12.79
N ASN A 204 0.62 15.85 13.28
CA ASN A 204 1.19 16.91 12.41
C ASN A 204 2.15 16.36 11.33
N PHE A 205 2.69 15.17 11.55
CA PHE A 205 3.53 14.46 10.58
C PHE A 205 2.77 13.39 9.80
N ASN A 206 1.50 13.13 10.13
CA ASN A 206 0.77 12.00 9.60
C ASN A 206 -0.39 12.46 8.70
N HIS A 207 -0.35 12.03 7.44
CA HIS A 207 -1.47 12.17 6.53
C HIS A 207 -2.40 10.97 6.71
N ASN A 208 -3.66 11.10 6.30
CA ASN A 208 -4.51 9.91 6.17
C ASN A 208 -4.07 9.10 4.95
N GLU A 209 -4.25 7.78 4.99
CA GLU A 209 -4.04 6.93 3.81
C GLU A 209 -5.40 6.44 3.30
N ILE A 210 -5.68 6.76 2.04
CA ILE A 210 -6.84 6.24 1.32
C ILE A 210 -6.38 5.38 0.15
N LEU A 211 -6.97 4.19 0.01
CA LEU A 211 -6.72 3.34 -1.15
C LEU A 211 -7.78 3.63 -2.20
N ILE A 212 -7.40 4.38 -3.24
CA ILE A 212 -8.32 4.77 -4.31
C ILE A 212 -8.12 3.90 -5.57
N HIS A 213 -9.22 3.47 -6.16
CA HIS A 213 -9.28 2.70 -7.41
C HIS A 213 -10.46 3.18 -8.27
N ASP A 214 -10.55 2.65 -9.50
CA ASP A 214 -11.60 3.01 -10.47
C ASP A 214 -11.73 4.54 -10.66
N PHE A 215 -10.58 5.23 -10.61
CA PHE A 215 -10.54 6.68 -10.51
C PHE A 215 -10.45 7.37 -11.88
N LYS A 216 -10.75 8.67 -11.85
CA LYS A 216 -10.45 9.65 -12.88
C LYS A 216 -9.53 10.73 -12.33
N ILE A 217 -8.56 11.15 -13.12
CA ILE A 217 -7.70 12.29 -12.81
C ILE A 217 -8.47 13.56 -13.12
N LYS A 218 -8.71 14.37 -12.09
CA LYS A 218 -9.42 15.65 -12.20
C LYS A 218 -8.50 16.79 -12.55
N ASN A 219 -7.33 16.83 -11.91
CA ASN A 219 -6.31 17.84 -12.14
C ASN A 219 -4.92 17.26 -11.81
N SER A 220 -3.88 17.91 -12.30
CA SER A 220 -2.49 17.63 -11.95
C SER A 220 -1.69 18.93 -11.89
N LYS A 221 -0.86 19.06 -10.87
CA LYS A 221 0.02 20.23 -10.66
C LYS A 221 1.48 19.78 -10.53
N LEU A 222 2.40 20.58 -11.05
CA LEU A 222 3.83 20.46 -10.75
C LEU A 222 4.07 20.87 -9.30
N ILE A 223 4.84 20.10 -8.56
CA ILE A 223 5.22 20.42 -7.18
C ILE A 223 6.56 21.13 -7.20
N ARG A 224 6.58 22.39 -6.77
CA ARG A 224 7.81 23.15 -6.58
C ARG A 224 8.35 22.93 -5.17
N SER A 225 9.51 22.29 -5.07
CA SER A 225 10.20 22.09 -3.79
C SER A 225 10.76 23.42 -3.27
N SER A 226 10.89 23.54 -1.95
CA SER A 226 11.65 24.61 -1.31
C SER A 226 13.17 24.47 -1.50
N ASP A 227 13.63 23.27 -1.87
CA ASP A 227 15.01 22.99 -2.24
C ASP A 227 15.25 23.42 -3.70
N PRO A 228 16.15 24.40 -3.96
CA PRO A 228 16.38 24.92 -5.30
C PRO A 228 16.83 23.87 -6.31
N ASP A 229 17.67 22.91 -5.90
CA ASP A 229 18.20 21.89 -6.81
C ASP A 229 17.08 20.93 -7.25
N LYS A 230 16.18 20.59 -6.33
CA LYS A 230 14.99 19.78 -6.63
C LYS A 230 14.00 20.55 -7.50
N ALA A 231 13.80 21.84 -7.24
CA ALA A 231 12.94 22.68 -8.06
C ALA A 231 13.47 22.78 -9.50
N GLU A 232 14.76 22.99 -9.69
CA GLU A 232 15.39 23.02 -11.02
C GLU A 232 15.27 21.66 -11.73
N LYS A 233 15.51 20.55 -11.01
CA LYS A 233 15.33 19.20 -11.54
C LYS A 233 13.89 18.95 -12.00
N MET A 234 12.90 19.37 -11.21
CA MET A 234 11.48 19.26 -11.57
C MET A 234 11.20 20.02 -12.87
N TRP A 235 11.69 21.26 -13.01
CA TRP A 235 11.49 22.06 -14.23
C TRP A 235 12.13 21.42 -15.46
N LYS A 236 13.37 20.94 -15.35
CA LYS A 236 14.05 20.21 -16.44
C LYS A 236 13.25 18.98 -16.89
N ASN A 237 12.71 18.22 -15.93
CA ASN A 237 11.91 17.03 -16.23
C ASN A 237 10.55 17.41 -16.85
N ALA A 238 9.94 18.50 -16.40
CA ALA A 238 8.69 19.03 -16.96
C ALA A 238 8.89 19.51 -18.41
N GLU A 239 9.97 20.25 -18.68
CA GLU A 239 10.34 20.69 -20.04
C GLU A 239 10.58 19.51 -20.98
N ALA A 240 11.43 18.57 -20.57
CA ALA A 240 11.70 17.35 -21.34
C ALA A 240 10.45 16.51 -21.64
N SER A 241 9.41 16.65 -20.79
CA SER A 241 8.14 15.92 -20.92
C SER A 241 7.01 16.75 -21.53
N GLY A 242 7.26 18.01 -21.94
CA GLY A 242 6.25 18.91 -22.49
C GLY A 242 5.16 19.33 -21.48
N MET A 243 5.47 19.29 -20.18
CA MET A 243 4.53 19.52 -19.07
C MET A 243 4.64 20.92 -18.45
N THR A 244 5.39 21.84 -19.06
CA THR A 244 5.59 23.22 -18.55
C THR A 244 4.31 24.04 -18.46
N LYS A 245 3.22 23.60 -19.10
CA LYS A 245 1.90 24.23 -19.05
C LYS A 245 1.06 23.83 -17.83
N PHE A 246 1.52 22.89 -17.01
CA PHE A 246 0.80 22.47 -15.81
C PHE A 246 0.89 23.56 -14.75
N ASP A 247 -0.21 23.76 -14.01
CA ASP A 247 -0.21 24.63 -12.83
C ASP A 247 0.85 24.16 -11.82
N VAL A 248 1.38 25.11 -11.05
CA VAL A 248 2.38 24.82 -10.01
C VAL A 248 1.73 24.93 -8.63
N ILE A 249 2.14 24.07 -7.70
CA ILE A 249 1.85 24.18 -6.27
C ILE A 249 3.16 24.10 -5.48
N ASP A 250 3.30 24.94 -4.46
CA ASP A 250 4.46 24.89 -3.59
C ASP A 250 4.35 23.73 -2.62
N GLN A 251 5.49 23.10 -2.33
CA GLN A 251 5.61 22.02 -1.34
C GLN A 251 4.98 22.38 0.01
N ALA A 252 5.11 23.64 0.45
CA ALA A 252 4.53 24.12 1.70
C ALA A 252 2.99 24.21 1.66
N ASP A 253 2.38 24.30 0.48
CA ASP A 253 0.93 24.33 0.32
C ASP A 253 0.35 22.93 0.14
N VAL A 254 1.12 21.98 -0.41
CA VAL A 254 0.78 20.55 -0.37
C VAL A 254 0.65 20.04 1.07
N GLU A 255 1.50 20.54 1.98
CA GLU A 255 1.44 20.23 3.42
C GLU A 255 0.11 20.65 4.08
N LYS A 256 -0.55 21.68 3.54
CA LYS A 256 -1.75 22.30 4.13
C LYS A 256 -3.07 21.86 3.49
N LEU A 257 -3.02 20.99 2.47
CA LEU A 257 -4.23 20.41 1.85
C LEU A 257 -5.06 19.65 2.88
#